data_AF-A0A1H4AJ41-F1
#
_entry.id   AF-A0A1H4AJ41-F1
#
_cell.length_a   1.000
_cell.length_b   1.000
_cell.length_c   1.000
_cell.angle_alpha   90.00
_cell.angle_beta   90.00
_cell.angle_gamma   90.00
#
_symmetry.space_group_name_H-M   'P 1'
#
loop_
_entity.id
_entity.type
_entity.pdbx_description
1 polymer ?
#
loop_
_entity_poly.entity_id
_entity_poly.type
_entity_poly.pdbx_seq_one_letter_code
_entity_poly.pdbx_strand_id
1 'polypeptide(L)'
;MKEQEYILIENYLADDLTAKELGDFEDKLRTDLEFRETFETYQQVSDQLKHEFTHYSEKEAVKKSIDKVANTYFEKKKEQPKKSSFKPWRIGVAAMILILVGIYAYQEFSTPVYSDYNQYPTVSFQSRGEESESLREAEEAFNSHQFAEAATHFEVLVKGNDNVEYKLYWAISLVETDQFEKADQLYLDILKSESVFVHEALWFGALSKLKQEDNKAASQLLSQIPEESDRYKEAQKLYKKLN
;
A
#
# COMPACT_ATOMS: atom_id res chain seq x y z
N MET A 1 -49.46 2.58 -12.58
CA MET A 1 -50.44 3.32 -13.42
C MET A 1 -50.81 4.66 -12.78
N LYS A 2 -51.24 4.73 -11.52
CA LYS A 2 -51.64 6.00 -10.87
C LYS A 2 -50.57 7.11 -10.78
N GLU A 3 -49.30 6.75 -10.56
CA GLU A 3 -48.20 7.74 -10.42
C GLU A 3 -47.91 8.51 -11.71
N GLN A 4 -48.03 7.86 -12.87
CA GLN A 4 -47.84 8.51 -14.17
C GLN A 4 -48.99 9.48 -14.50
N GLU A 5 -50.18 9.25 -13.94
CA GLU A 5 -51.34 10.11 -14.13
C GLU A 5 -51.21 11.42 -13.35
N TYR A 6 -50.67 11.38 -12.13
CA TYR A 6 -50.40 12.59 -11.35
C TYR A 6 -49.33 13.48 -12.01
N ILE A 7 -48.25 12.89 -12.53
CA ILE A 7 -47.21 13.63 -13.26
C ILE A 7 -47.80 14.31 -14.51
N LEU A 8 -48.67 13.61 -15.22
CA LEU A 8 -49.32 14.15 -16.41
C LEU A 8 -50.26 15.33 -16.07
N ILE A 9 -51.00 15.25 -14.96
CA ILE A 9 -51.84 16.34 -14.45
C ILE A 9 -51.00 17.54 -14.03
N GLU A 10 -49.88 17.32 -13.33
CA GLU A 10 -48.95 18.38 -12.93
C GLU A 10 -48.36 19.13 -14.13
N ASN A 11 -47.92 18.40 -15.15
CA ASN A 11 -47.37 19.00 -16.37
C ASN A 11 -48.44 19.78 -17.15
N TYR A 12 -49.69 19.31 -17.18
CA TYR A 12 -50.81 20.06 -17.78
C TYR A 12 -51.07 21.37 -17.02
N LEU A 13 -51.12 21.36 -15.68
CA LEU A 13 -51.34 22.56 -14.87
C LEU A 13 -50.17 23.56 -14.94
N ALA A 14 -48.97 23.08 -15.28
CA ALA A 14 -47.76 23.88 -15.47
C ALA A 14 -47.58 24.41 -16.91
N ASP A 15 -48.49 24.07 -17.84
CA ASP A 15 -48.38 24.39 -19.27
C ASP A 15 -47.12 23.81 -19.95
N ASP A 16 -46.67 22.63 -19.49
CA ASP A 16 -45.41 21.98 -19.90
C ASP A 16 -45.65 20.71 -20.76
N LEU A 17 -46.84 20.58 -21.36
CA LEU A 17 -47.16 19.48 -22.29
C LEU A 17 -46.91 19.87 -23.75
N THR A 18 -46.39 18.93 -24.54
CA THR A 18 -46.28 19.13 -25.99
C THR A 18 -47.67 19.10 -26.65
N ALA A 19 -47.79 19.69 -27.85
CA ALA A 19 -49.08 19.74 -28.57
C ALA A 19 -49.73 18.36 -28.81
N LYS A 20 -48.92 17.30 -28.95
CA LYS A 20 -49.42 15.92 -29.07
C LYS A 20 -49.94 15.40 -27.72
N GLU A 21 -49.19 15.62 -26.64
CA GLU A 21 -49.57 15.17 -25.29
C GLU A 21 -50.78 15.93 -24.75
N LEU A 22 -50.94 17.20 -25.13
CA LEU A 22 -52.12 18.00 -24.82
C LEU A 22 -53.38 17.40 -25.44
N GLY A 23 -53.32 16.99 -26.72
CA GLY A 23 -54.43 16.31 -27.39
C GLY A 23 -54.77 14.97 -26.74
N ASP A 24 -53.75 14.15 -26.45
CA ASP A 24 -53.90 12.87 -25.76
C ASP A 24 -54.50 13.05 -24.34
N PHE A 25 -54.16 14.16 -23.65
CA PHE A 25 -54.70 14.53 -22.33
C PHE A 25 -56.18 14.95 -22.39
N GLU A 26 -56.54 15.84 -23.32
CA GLU A 26 -57.92 16.31 -23.49
C GLU A 26 -58.87 15.18 -23.89
N ASP A 27 -58.41 14.26 -24.75
CA ASP A 27 -59.16 13.08 -25.12
C ASP A 27 -59.37 12.17 -23.90
N LYS A 28 -58.32 11.92 -23.11
CA LYS A 28 -58.43 11.12 -21.88
C LYS A 28 -59.37 11.77 -20.86
N LEU A 29 -59.34 13.09 -20.71
CA LEU A 29 -60.26 13.84 -19.84
C LEU A 29 -61.74 13.71 -20.25
N ARG A 30 -62.01 13.50 -21.54
CA ARG A 30 -63.37 13.30 -22.07
C ARG A 30 -63.85 11.86 -22.00
N THR A 31 -62.96 10.89 -22.22
CA THR A 31 -63.32 9.47 -22.35
C THR A 31 -63.23 8.69 -21.04
N ASP A 32 -62.40 9.14 -20.11
CA ASP A 32 -62.11 8.42 -18.86
C ASP A 32 -62.69 9.17 -17.64
N LEU A 33 -63.71 8.58 -17.04
CA LEU A 33 -64.40 9.13 -15.87
C LEU A 33 -63.50 9.18 -14.63
N GLU A 34 -62.68 8.14 -14.39
CA GLU A 34 -61.83 8.03 -13.20
C GLU A 34 -60.68 9.04 -13.26
N PHE A 35 -60.12 9.25 -14.47
CA PHE A 35 -59.08 10.25 -14.70
C PHE A 35 -59.61 11.68 -14.49
N ARG A 36 -60.84 11.96 -14.95
CA ARG A 36 -61.47 13.28 -14.77
C ARG A 36 -61.72 13.62 -13.31
N GLU A 37 -62.25 12.68 -12.52
CA GLU A 37 -62.45 12.88 -11.07
C GLU A 37 -61.12 13.12 -10.33
N THR A 38 -60.07 12.44 -10.75
CA THR A 38 -58.71 12.61 -10.21
C THR A 38 -58.14 14.00 -10.55
N PHE A 39 -58.32 14.46 -11.79
CA PHE A 39 -57.92 15.81 -12.21
C PHE A 39 -58.65 16.90 -11.43
N GLU A 40 -59.98 16.81 -11.30
CA GLU A 40 -60.78 17.80 -10.56
C GLU A 40 -60.37 17.89 -9.09
N THR A 41 -60.13 16.74 -8.45
CA THR A 41 -59.65 16.67 -7.06
C THR A 41 -58.28 17.35 -6.91
N TYR A 42 -57.35 17.03 -7.82
CA TYR A 42 -56.00 17.59 -7.79
C TYR A 42 -56.01 19.12 -8.06
N GLN A 43 -56.83 19.58 -9.01
CA GLN A 43 -57.00 20.99 -9.30
C GLN A 43 -57.58 21.76 -8.10
N GLN A 44 -58.60 21.22 -7.42
CA GLN A 44 -59.19 21.84 -6.23
C GLN A 44 -58.18 22.01 -5.10
N VAL A 45 -57.34 21.00 -4.83
CA VAL A 45 -56.29 21.08 -3.82
C VAL A 45 -55.22 22.10 -4.22
N SER A 46 -54.81 22.11 -5.49
CA SER A 46 -53.83 23.07 -6.01
C SER A 46 -54.32 24.52 -5.93
N ASP A 47 -55.59 24.76 -6.28
CA ASP A 47 -56.21 26.08 -6.19
C ASP A 47 -56.40 26.54 -4.73
N GLN A 48 -56.75 25.63 -3.81
CA GLN A 48 -56.81 25.93 -2.37
C GLN A 48 -55.43 26.30 -1.80
N LEU A 49 -54.38 25.54 -2.15
CA LEU A 49 -53.01 25.90 -1.75
C LEU A 49 -52.63 27.26 -2.32
N LYS A 50 -52.89 27.50 -3.60
CA LYS A 50 -52.58 28.78 -4.25
C LYS A 50 -53.30 29.93 -3.55
N HIS A 51 -54.54 29.74 -3.11
CA HIS A 51 -55.31 30.71 -2.35
C HIS A 51 -54.75 30.91 -0.92
N GLU A 52 -54.34 29.86 -0.21
CA GLU A 52 -53.67 29.99 1.10
C GLU A 52 -52.31 30.71 1.01
N PHE A 53 -51.62 30.61 -0.12
CA PHE A 53 -50.37 31.32 -0.37
C PHE A 53 -50.55 32.76 -0.91
N THR A 54 -51.76 33.31 -1.02
CA THR A 54 -52.00 34.69 -1.49
C THR A 54 -51.77 35.81 -0.45
N HIS A 55 -51.26 35.51 0.75
CA HIS A 55 -50.72 36.54 1.65
C HIS A 55 -49.30 37.00 1.24
N TYR A 56 -49.21 37.48 0.01
CA TYR A 56 -47.99 37.97 -0.64
C TYR A 56 -47.64 39.44 -0.29
N SER A 57 -48.09 39.95 0.86
CA SER A 57 -47.66 41.27 1.39
C SER A 57 -46.48 41.18 2.37
N GLU A 58 -46.00 39.98 2.69
CA GLU A 58 -44.80 39.78 3.51
C GLU A 58 -43.52 39.57 2.69
N LYS A 59 -43.59 39.59 1.35
CA LYS A 59 -42.39 39.46 0.51
C LYS A 59 -41.37 40.56 0.75
N GLU A 60 -41.77 41.80 1.04
CA GLU A 60 -40.82 42.88 1.32
C GLU A 60 -40.20 42.78 2.72
N ALA A 61 -40.97 42.34 3.71
CA ALA A 61 -40.49 42.18 5.09
C ALA A 61 -39.60 40.94 5.22
N VAL A 62 -39.95 39.85 4.54
CA VAL A 62 -39.15 38.63 4.40
C VAL A 62 -37.92 38.92 3.54
N LYS A 63 -38.01 39.69 2.46
CA LYS A 63 -36.83 40.10 1.68
C LYS A 63 -35.88 41.00 2.48
N LYS A 64 -36.39 41.93 3.31
CA LYS A 64 -35.54 42.75 4.21
C LYS A 64 -34.91 41.95 5.34
N SER A 65 -35.62 40.98 5.92
CA SER A 65 -35.07 40.12 6.98
C SER A 65 -34.12 39.08 6.40
N ILE A 66 -34.39 38.54 5.20
CA ILE A 66 -33.45 37.74 4.43
C ILE A 66 -32.25 38.59 3.99
N ASP A 67 -32.39 39.84 3.55
CA ASP A 67 -31.26 40.73 3.19
C ASP A 67 -30.43 41.12 4.43
N LYS A 68 -31.04 41.24 5.61
CA LYS A 68 -30.34 41.55 6.86
C LYS A 68 -29.62 40.31 7.42
N VAL A 69 -30.25 39.13 7.35
CA VAL A 69 -29.62 37.85 7.69
C VAL A 69 -28.57 37.48 6.66
N ALA A 70 -28.83 37.72 5.37
CA ALA A 70 -27.88 37.57 4.28
C ALA A 70 -26.71 38.53 4.48
N ASN A 71 -26.89 39.83 4.73
CA ASN A 71 -25.75 40.71 4.96
C ASN A 71 -24.99 40.38 6.26
N THR A 72 -25.63 39.89 7.32
CA THR A 72 -24.89 39.45 8.53
C THR A 72 -24.20 38.09 8.37
N TYR A 73 -24.71 37.17 7.55
CA TYR A 73 -24.05 35.92 7.17
C TYR A 73 -23.03 36.08 6.02
N PHE A 74 -23.23 37.04 5.12
CA PHE A 74 -22.42 37.31 3.93
C PHE A 74 -21.44 38.48 4.10
N GLU A 75 -21.54 39.35 5.10
CA GLU A 75 -20.44 40.28 5.44
C GLU A 75 -19.36 39.63 6.32
N LYS A 76 -19.70 38.56 7.05
CA LYS A 76 -18.67 37.59 7.50
C LYS A 76 -18.15 36.70 6.37
N LYS A 77 -18.67 36.88 5.16
CA LYS A 77 -18.26 36.21 3.90
C LYS A 77 -17.98 37.20 2.76
N LYS A 78 -17.64 38.46 3.12
CA LYS A 78 -16.88 39.38 2.27
C LYS A 78 -15.42 39.38 2.71
N GLU A 79 -14.86 38.20 2.89
CA GLU A 79 -13.61 38.00 2.18
C GLU A 79 -14.01 37.67 0.76
N GLN A 80 -13.26 38.20 -0.20
CA GLN A 80 -13.34 37.94 -1.64
C GLN A 80 -13.65 36.46 -1.94
N PRO A 81 -14.02 36.06 -3.18
CA PRO A 81 -13.77 34.67 -3.53
C PRO A 81 -12.29 34.44 -3.22
N LYS A 82 -11.99 33.79 -2.09
CA LYS A 82 -10.78 33.02 -1.97
C LYS A 82 -11.02 32.09 -3.14
N LYS A 83 -10.33 32.37 -4.26
CA LYS A 83 -9.76 31.31 -5.06
C LYS A 83 -9.45 30.28 -4.01
N SER A 84 -10.27 29.23 -3.94
CA SER A 84 -9.74 28.02 -3.37
C SER A 84 -8.64 27.77 -4.37
N SER A 85 -7.45 28.29 -4.02
CA SER A 85 -6.25 27.67 -4.45
C SER A 85 -6.52 26.28 -3.93
N PHE A 86 -6.98 25.41 -4.84
CA PHE A 86 -6.42 24.09 -4.94
C PHE A 86 -4.94 24.34 -4.79
N LYS A 87 -4.50 24.38 -3.52
CA LYS A 87 -3.12 24.47 -3.15
C LYS A 87 -2.70 23.07 -3.53
N PRO A 88 -2.00 22.87 -4.65
CA PRO A 88 -1.60 21.54 -5.08
C PRO A 88 -0.84 20.81 -3.96
N TRP A 89 -0.34 21.55 -2.97
CA TRP A 89 0.25 21.04 -1.74
C TRP A 89 -0.66 20.16 -0.86
N ARG A 90 -1.99 20.37 -0.79
CA ARG A 90 -2.90 19.51 0.01
C ARG A 90 -3.19 18.15 -0.67
N ILE A 91 -3.24 18.13 -2.01
CA ILE A 91 -3.24 16.88 -2.80
C ILE A 91 -1.88 16.21 -2.66
N GLY A 92 -0.79 16.99 -2.63
CA GLY A 92 0.56 16.51 -2.35
C GLY A 92 0.68 15.75 -1.02
N VAL A 93 0.10 16.27 0.07
CA VAL A 93 0.15 15.59 1.38
C VAL A 93 -0.64 14.28 1.39
N ALA A 94 -1.86 14.24 0.82
CA ALA A 94 -2.64 13.01 0.74
C ALA A 94 -2.00 11.96 -0.19
N ALA A 95 -1.47 12.39 -1.33
CA ALA A 95 -0.70 11.53 -2.23
C ALA A 95 0.59 11.01 -1.56
N MET A 96 1.27 11.83 -0.76
CA MET A 96 2.47 11.44 -0.02
C MET A 96 2.13 10.42 1.08
N ILE A 97 1.00 10.56 1.77
CA ILE A 97 0.52 9.53 2.72
C ILE A 97 0.18 8.24 1.97
N LEU A 98 -0.52 8.30 0.84
CA LEU A 98 -0.83 7.10 0.04
C LEU A 98 0.42 6.42 -0.53
N ILE A 99 1.43 7.19 -0.95
CA ILE A 99 2.72 6.66 -1.38
C ILE A 99 3.45 6.00 -0.22
N LEU A 100 3.49 6.64 0.96
CA LEU A 100 4.12 6.07 2.15
C LEU A 100 3.42 4.78 2.61
N VAL A 101 2.09 4.77 2.62
CA VAL A 101 1.29 3.57 2.92
C VAL A 101 1.50 2.51 1.84
N GLY A 102 1.59 2.89 0.57
CA GLY A 102 1.88 1.98 -0.54
C GLY A 102 3.27 1.35 -0.46
N ILE A 103 4.30 2.14 -0.13
CA ILE A 103 5.68 1.65 0.08
C ILE A 103 5.72 0.74 1.32
N TYR A 104 5.05 1.13 2.41
CA TYR A 104 4.99 0.32 3.62
C TYR A 104 4.26 -1.00 3.37
N ALA A 105 3.09 -0.97 2.73
CA ALA A 105 2.36 -2.17 2.35
C ALA A 105 3.16 -3.04 1.38
N TYR A 106 3.87 -2.44 0.41
CA TYR A 106 4.75 -3.18 -0.47
C TYR A 106 5.88 -3.88 0.31
N GLN A 107 6.58 -3.19 1.21
CA GLN A 107 7.63 -3.80 2.04
C GLN A 107 7.11 -4.89 2.99
N GLU A 108 5.88 -4.77 3.45
CA GLU A 108 5.28 -5.73 4.39
C GLU A 108 4.76 -6.98 3.67
N PHE A 109 4.16 -6.82 2.48
CA PHE A 109 3.52 -7.90 1.72
C PHE A 109 4.33 -8.42 0.53
N SER A 110 5.49 -7.83 0.21
CA SER A 110 6.37 -8.37 -0.83
C SER A 110 7.01 -9.68 -0.38
N THR A 111 7.14 -10.61 -1.33
CA THR A 111 7.96 -11.81 -1.13
C THR A 111 9.40 -11.38 -0.84
N PRO A 112 10.00 -11.82 0.27
CA PRO A 112 11.38 -11.47 0.58
C PRO A 112 12.30 -12.07 -0.50
N VAL A 113 13.25 -11.27 -0.97
CA VAL A 113 14.27 -11.73 -1.93
C VAL A 113 15.65 -11.64 -1.31
N TYR A 114 16.59 -12.44 -1.80
CA TYR A 114 17.97 -12.49 -1.30
C TYR A 114 18.63 -11.10 -1.17
N SER A 115 18.43 -10.24 -2.17
CA SER A 115 19.00 -8.88 -2.22
C SER A 115 18.51 -7.96 -1.10
N ASP A 116 17.43 -8.30 -0.41
CA ASP A 116 16.95 -7.51 0.74
C ASP A 116 17.82 -7.75 1.99
N TYR A 117 18.62 -8.84 2.01
CA TYR A 117 19.30 -9.35 3.20
C TYR A 117 20.80 -9.63 3.01
N ASN A 118 21.34 -9.47 1.80
CA ASN A 118 22.73 -9.83 1.46
C ASN A 118 23.79 -8.82 1.97
N GLN A 119 23.61 -8.32 3.19
CA GLN A 119 24.55 -7.42 3.84
C GLN A 119 25.62 -8.21 4.59
N TYR A 120 26.88 -8.06 4.17
CA TYR A 120 28.01 -8.73 4.79
C TYR A 120 28.73 -7.79 5.77
N PRO A 121 29.10 -8.26 6.97
CA PRO A 121 29.99 -7.49 7.83
C PRO A 121 31.36 -7.35 7.16
N THR A 122 32.00 -6.20 7.35
CA THR A 122 33.43 -6.05 7.02
C THR A 122 34.22 -7.03 7.88
N VAL A 123 35.08 -7.81 7.24
CA VAL A 123 35.90 -8.80 7.89
C VAL A 123 37.25 -8.20 8.19
N SER A 124 37.79 -8.48 9.36
CA SER A 124 39.19 -8.20 9.66
C SER A 124 39.76 -9.30 10.52
N PHE A 125 40.69 -10.07 9.96
CA PHE A 125 41.28 -11.19 10.66
C PHE A 125 42.45 -10.71 11.51
N GLN A 126 42.38 -10.91 12.83
CA GLN A 126 43.52 -10.62 13.70
C GLN A 126 44.64 -11.62 13.44
N SER A 127 45.76 -11.13 12.90
CA SER A 127 46.96 -11.93 12.71
C SER A 127 47.49 -12.47 14.06
N ARG A 128 47.74 -13.78 14.11
CA ARG A 128 48.61 -14.41 15.11
C ARG A 128 49.89 -14.88 14.42
N GLY A 129 50.65 -13.95 13.81
CA GLY A 129 51.96 -14.25 13.21
C GLY A 129 52.27 -13.50 11.91
N GLU A 130 53.24 -14.00 11.14
CA GLU A 130 53.48 -13.59 9.76
C GLU A 130 52.18 -13.82 8.96
N GLU A 131 51.57 -12.72 8.54
CA GLU A 131 50.33 -12.75 7.76
C GLU A 131 50.60 -13.53 6.47
N SER A 132 49.96 -14.70 6.29
CA SER A 132 50.04 -15.37 4.99
C SER A 132 49.43 -14.42 3.97
N GLU A 133 50.14 -14.12 2.89
CA GLU A 133 49.68 -13.23 1.81
C GLU A 133 48.22 -13.54 1.39
N SER A 134 47.87 -14.82 1.34
CA SER A 134 46.51 -15.30 1.04
C SER A 134 45.42 -14.86 2.03
N LEU A 135 45.73 -14.60 3.30
CA LEU A 135 44.76 -14.11 4.29
C LEU A 135 44.41 -12.64 4.01
N ARG A 136 45.43 -11.82 3.76
CA ARG A 136 45.27 -10.42 3.39
C ARG A 136 44.51 -10.27 2.08
N GLU A 137 44.85 -11.10 1.09
CA GLU A 137 44.15 -11.12 -0.21
C GLU A 137 42.69 -11.57 -0.07
N ALA A 138 42.40 -12.58 0.74
CA ALA A 138 41.03 -13.02 1.00
C ALA A 138 40.19 -11.90 1.65
N GLU A 139 40.75 -11.22 2.66
CA GLU A 139 40.10 -10.11 3.34
C GLU A 139 39.83 -8.93 2.39
N GLU A 140 40.84 -8.51 1.62
CA GLU A 140 40.72 -7.41 0.67
C GLU A 140 39.67 -7.71 -0.42
N ALA A 141 39.72 -8.92 -0.99
CA ALA A 141 38.76 -9.35 -2.01
C ALA A 141 37.33 -9.42 -1.46
N PHE A 142 37.13 -10.02 -0.29
CA PHE A 142 35.80 -10.14 0.32
C PHE A 142 35.20 -8.78 0.65
N ASN A 143 35.97 -7.91 1.31
CA ASN A 143 35.52 -6.56 1.68
C ASN A 143 35.29 -5.66 0.45
N SER A 144 35.95 -5.96 -0.67
CA SER A 144 35.73 -5.29 -1.96
C SER A 144 34.64 -5.93 -2.82
N HIS A 145 33.90 -6.91 -2.28
CA HIS A 145 32.87 -7.71 -2.96
C HIS A 145 33.37 -8.45 -4.23
N GLN A 146 34.67 -8.71 -4.30
CA GLN A 146 35.32 -9.54 -5.30
C GLN A 146 35.18 -11.01 -4.90
N PHE A 147 33.94 -11.52 -4.89
CA PHE A 147 33.62 -12.82 -4.28
C PHE A 147 34.26 -14.01 -5.02
N ALA A 148 34.51 -13.90 -6.31
CA ALA A 148 35.21 -14.93 -7.07
C ALA A 148 36.69 -15.05 -6.65
N GLU A 149 37.39 -13.91 -6.54
CA GLU A 149 38.75 -13.87 -5.99
C GLU A 149 38.76 -14.33 -4.53
N ALA A 150 37.86 -13.81 -3.69
CA ALA A 150 37.75 -14.18 -2.28
C ALA A 150 37.55 -15.69 -2.09
N ALA A 151 36.66 -16.32 -2.86
CA ALA A 151 36.43 -17.76 -2.81
C ALA A 151 37.70 -18.57 -3.14
N THR A 152 38.54 -18.07 -4.04
CA THR A 152 39.82 -18.71 -4.41
C THR A 152 40.82 -18.62 -3.26
N HIS A 153 40.98 -17.45 -2.65
CA HIS A 153 41.89 -17.27 -1.52
C HIS A 153 41.43 -18.05 -0.28
N PHE A 154 40.14 -18.04 0.04
CA PHE A 154 39.60 -18.84 1.15
C PHE A 154 39.73 -20.35 0.94
N GLU A 155 39.62 -20.85 -0.30
CA GLU A 155 39.87 -22.26 -0.59
C GLU A 155 41.29 -22.69 -0.20
N VAL A 156 42.29 -21.84 -0.47
CA VAL A 156 43.69 -22.09 -0.09
C VAL A 156 43.84 -22.09 1.43
N LEU A 157 43.25 -21.10 2.11
CA LEU A 157 43.30 -20.97 3.57
C LEU A 157 42.69 -22.18 4.28
N VAL A 158 41.51 -22.64 3.84
CA VAL A 158 40.79 -23.76 4.46
C VAL A 158 41.51 -25.10 4.23
N LYS A 159 42.21 -25.28 3.10
CA LYS A 159 43.06 -26.47 2.87
C LYS A 159 44.27 -26.52 3.80
N GLY A 160 44.80 -25.36 4.18
CA GLY A 160 45.96 -25.26 5.08
C GLY A 160 45.60 -25.21 6.57
N ASN A 161 44.36 -24.84 6.90
CA ASN A 161 43.90 -24.62 8.27
C ASN A 161 42.40 -24.90 8.39
N ASP A 162 42.00 -25.75 9.33
CA ASP A 162 40.60 -26.09 9.60
C ASP A 162 39.87 -24.99 10.41
N ASN A 163 40.00 -23.74 9.98
CA ASN A 163 39.40 -22.59 10.65
C ASN A 163 37.94 -22.40 10.20
N VAL A 164 37.02 -22.46 11.18
CA VAL A 164 35.57 -22.33 10.95
C VAL A 164 35.18 -20.96 10.38
N GLU A 165 35.88 -19.90 10.78
CA GLU A 165 35.64 -18.55 10.27
C GLU A 165 35.98 -18.45 8.77
N TYR A 166 37.10 -19.04 8.35
CA TYR A 166 37.47 -19.07 6.93
C TYR A 166 36.47 -19.88 6.11
N LYS A 167 35.97 -21.00 6.65
CA LYS A 167 34.88 -21.76 6.01
C LYS A 167 33.61 -20.95 5.84
N LEU A 168 33.25 -20.13 6.84
CA LEU A 168 32.06 -19.29 6.78
C LEU A 168 32.16 -18.29 5.63
N TYR A 169 33.25 -17.53 5.56
CA TYR A 169 33.43 -16.53 4.51
C TYR A 169 33.67 -17.15 3.13
N TRP A 170 34.26 -18.35 3.08
CA TRP A 170 34.30 -19.14 1.86
C TRP A 170 32.90 -19.49 1.37
N ALA A 171 32.05 -20.02 2.24
CA ALA A 171 30.67 -20.39 1.90
C ALA A 171 29.88 -19.18 1.41
N ILE A 172 30.00 -18.02 2.06
CA ILE A 172 29.35 -16.77 1.62
C ILE A 172 29.83 -16.38 0.22
N SER A 173 31.14 -16.42 -0.04
CA SER A 173 31.71 -16.10 -1.36
C SER A 173 31.23 -17.07 -2.46
N LEU A 174 31.04 -18.35 -2.11
CA LEU A 174 30.50 -19.37 -3.00
C LEU A 174 29.02 -19.13 -3.31
N VAL A 175 28.21 -18.71 -2.32
CA VAL A 175 26.80 -18.31 -2.55
C VAL A 175 26.72 -17.14 -3.52
N GLU A 176 27.64 -16.17 -3.42
CA GLU A 176 27.70 -15.02 -4.33
C GLU A 176 28.13 -15.37 -5.74
N THR A 177 28.82 -16.50 -5.91
CA THR A 177 29.20 -17.04 -7.22
C THR A 177 28.34 -18.23 -7.65
N ASP A 178 27.17 -18.39 -7.03
CA ASP A 178 26.15 -19.42 -7.32
C ASP A 178 26.67 -20.88 -7.20
N GLN A 179 27.75 -21.09 -6.46
CA GLN A 179 28.33 -22.40 -6.16
C GLN A 179 27.67 -23.04 -4.93
N PHE A 180 26.35 -23.20 -4.99
CA PHE A 180 25.52 -23.55 -3.84
C PHE A 180 25.84 -24.88 -3.18
N GLU A 181 26.13 -25.92 -3.97
CA GLU A 181 26.35 -27.26 -3.43
C GLU A 181 27.62 -27.34 -2.55
N LYS A 182 28.68 -26.63 -2.94
CA LYS A 182 29.90 -26.51 -2.14
C LYS A 182 29.68 -25.63 -0.91
N ALA A 183 28.90 -24.54 -1.05
CA ALA A 183 28.52 -23.70 0.07
C ALA A 183 27.70 -24.48 1.13
N ASP A 184 26.75 -25.30 0.70
CA ASP A 184 25.93 -26.14 1.57
C ASP A 184 26.79 -27.13 2.38
N GLN A 185 27.78 -27.75 1.74
CA GLN A 185 28.73 -28.63 2.44
C GLN A 185 29.48 -27.89 3.54
N LEU A 186 29.99 -26.69 3.25
CA LEU A 186 30.69 -25.86 4.24
C LEU A 186 29.77 -25.43 5.38
N TYR A 187 28.54 -24.99 5.09
CA TYR A 187 27.57 -24.67 6.14
C TYR A 187 27.27 -25.88 7.01
N LEU A 188 27.00 -27.04 6.43
CA LEU A 188 26.75 -28.28 7.17
C LEU A 188 27.94 -28.67 8.07
N ASP A 189 29.17 -28.43 7.63
CA ASP A 189 30.35 -28.68 8.43
C ASP A 189 30.50 -27.68 9.58
N ILE A 190 30.18 -26.40 9.36
CA ILE A 190 30.16 -25.38 10.42
C ILE A 190 29.08 -25.70 11.46
N LEU A 191 27.88 -26.11 11.03
CA LEU A 191 26.76 -26.45 11.91
C LEU A 191 27.02 -27.67 12.82
N LYS A 192 27.97 -28.54 12.45
CA LYS A 192 28.41 -29.68 13.30
C LYS A 192 29.49 -29.28 14.31
N SER A 193 30.03 -28.07 14.23
CA SER A 193 31.06 -27.59 15.13
C SER A 193 30.46 -26.95 16.39
N GLU A 194 31.25 -26.81 17.45
CA GLU A 194 30.88 -26.05 18.67
C GLU A 194 31.29 -24.56 18.55
N SER A 195 31.37 -24.03 17.32
CA SER A 195 31.89 -22.70 17.06
C SER A 195 30.86 -21.60 17.30
N VAL A 196 31.34 -20.40 17.62
CA VAL A 196 30.52 -19.19 17.69
C VAL A 196 29.85 -18.86 16.35
N PHE A 197 30.42 -19.31 15.23
CA PHE A 197 29.92 -19.06 13.87
C PHE A 197 28.72 -19.92 13.45
N VAL A 198 28.22 -20.80 14.32
CA VAL A 198 27.05 -21.65 14.02
C VAL A 198 25.82 -20.79 13.72
N HIS A 199 25.61 -19.70 14.45
CA HIS A 199 24.46 -18.82 14.24
C HIS A 199 24.54 -18.07 12.90
N GLU A 200 25.74 -17.61 12.54
CA GLU A 200 26.04 -16.98 11.25
C GLU A 200 25.87 -17.98 10.10
N ALA A 201 26.29 -19.23 10.28
CA ALA A 201 26.10 -20.28 9.30
C ALA A 201 24.61 -20.60 9.06
N LEU A 202 23.80 -20.62 10.12
CA LEU A 202 22.33 -20.75 9.98
C LEU A 202 21.74 -19.57 9.19
N TRP A 203 22.16 -18.35 9.51
CA TRP A 203 21.68 -17.14 8.84
C TRP A 203 22.06 -17.12 7.36
N PHE A 204 23.36 -17.19 7.04
CA PHE A 204 23.82 -17.12 5.65
C PHE A 204 23.45 -18.38 4.85
N GLY A 205 23.34 -19.54 5.51
CA GLY A 205 22.78 -20.75 4.90
C GLY A 205 21.31 -20.57 4.52
N ALA A 206 20.49 -19.94 5.38
CA ALA A 206 19.11 -19.61 5.04
C ALA A 206 19.03 -18.62 3.87
N LEU A 207 19.90 -17.61 3.83
CA LEU A 207 19.97 -16.68 2.71
C LEU A 207 20.40 -17.38 1.41
N SER A 208 21.34 -18.33 1.47
CA SER A 208 21.70 -19.19 0.32
C SER A 208 20.48 -19.93 -0.24
N LYS A 209 19.64 -20.50 0.63
CA LYS A 209 18.39 -21.17 0.23
C LYS A 209 17.37 -20.19 -0.33
N LEU A 210 17.26 -18.99 0.24
CA LEU A 210 16.42 -17.93 -0.29
C LEU A 210 16.85 -17.50 -1.71
N LYS A 211 18.16 -17.41 -1.99
CA LYS A 211 18.70 -17.11 -3.33
C LYS A 211 18.36 -18.19 -4.35
N GLN A 212 18.25 -19.44 -3.91
CA GLN A 212 17.84 -20.59 -4.71
C GLN A 212 16.31 -20.74 -4.80
N GLU A 213 15.53 -19.79 -4.26
CA GLU A 213 14.06 -19.83 -4.17
C GLU A 213 13.51 -21.01 -3.33
N ASP A 214 14.36 -21.68 -2.52
CA ASP A 214 13.95 -22.74 -1.59
C ASP A 214 13.53 -22.14 -0.24
N ASN A 215 12.36 -21.51 -0.25
CA ASN A 215 11.76 -20.86 0.92
C ASN A 215 11.51 -21.84 2.09
N LYS A 216 11.31 -23.12 1.78
CA LYS A 216 11.08 -24.16 2.79
C LYS A 216 12.37 -24.46 3.54
N ALA A 217 13.46 -24.74 2.83
CA ALA A 217 14.76 -24.97 3.46
C ALA A 217 15.28 -23.71 4.18
N ALA A 218 15.05 -22.52 3.61
CA ALA A 218 15.36 -21.26 4.26
C ALA A 218 14.63 -21.12 5.61
N SER A 219 13.30 -21.34 5.63
CA SER A 219 12.51 -21.32 6.86
C SER A 219 13.00 -22.31 7.91
N GLN A 220 13.39 -23.52 7.49
CA GLN A 220 13.92 -24.54 8.41
C GLN A 220 15.22 -24.09 9.08
N LEU A 221 16.14 -23.47 8.34
CA LEU A 221 17.39 -22.95 8.89
C LEU A 221 17.14 -21.74 9.81
N LEU A 222 16.27 -20.81 9.41
CA LEU A 222 15.92 -19.63 10.23
C LEU A 222 15.30 -20.01 11.58
N SER A 223 14.49 -21.08 11.62
CA SER A 223 13.84 -21.54 12.84
C SER A 223 14.81 -22.10 13.90
N GLN A 224 16.03 -22.44 13.49
CA GLN A 224 17.07 -22.98 14.37
C GLN A 224 17.94 -21.89 15.01
N ILE A 225 17.80 -20.63 14.58
CA ILE A 225 18.58 -19.51 15.15
C ILE A 225 18.02 -19.20 16.54
N PRO A 226 18.83 -19.30 17.61
CA PRO A 226 18.34 -19.16 18.98
C PRO A 226 18.23 -17.68 19.40
N GLU A 227 17.51 -17.42 20.49
CA GLU A 227 17.12 -16.06 20.89
C GLU A 227 18.31 -15.16 21.27
N GLU A 228 19.41 -15.76 21.73
CA GLU A 228 20.66 -15.09 22.10
C GLU A 228 21.49 -14.65 20.88
N SER A 229 21.17 -15.11 19.67
CA SER A 229 21.87 -14.67 18.46
C SER A 229 21.55 -13.20 18.15
N ASP A 230 22.58 -12.43 17.81
CA ASP A 230 22.40 -11.06 17.31
C ASP A 230 21.50 -10.99 16.06
N ARG A 231 21.38 -12.10 15.31
CA ARG A 231 20.53 -12.24 14.13
C ARG A 231 19.10 -12.68 14.43
N TYR A 232 18.76 -13.03 15.67
CA TYR A 232 17.45 -13.63 16.00
C TYR A 232 16.27 -12.79 15.52
N LYS A 233 16.27 -11.48 15.80
CA LYS A 233 15.17 -10.59 15.41
C LYS A 233 14.98 -10.54 13.89
N GLU A 234 16.08 -10.48 13.16
CA GLU A 234 16.09 -10.44 11.70
C GLU A 234 15.62 -11.78 11.11
N ALA A 235 16.14 -12.89 11.66
CA ALA A 235 15.74 -14.25 11.33
C ALA A 235 14.24 -14.50 11.53
N GLN A 236 13.69 -14.11 12.67
CA GLN A 236 12.26 -14.26 12.95
C GLN A 236 11.39 -13.41 12.03
N LYS A 237 11.87 -12.22 11.64
CA LYS A 237 11.15 -11.38 10.67
C LYS A 237 11.11 -12.04 9.29
N LEU A 238 12.24 -12.56 8.81
CA LEU A 238 12.30 -13.26 7.53
C LEU A 238 11.50 -14.57 7.58
N TYR A 239 11.62 -15.35 8.65
CA TYR A 239 10.86 -16.60 8.85
C TYR A 239 9.35 -16.37 8.73
N LYS A 240 8.82 -15.30 9.35
CA LYS A 240 7.39 -14.93 9.25
C LYS A 240 6.96 -14.48 7.86
N LYS A 241 7.88 -13.98 7.03
CA LYS A 241 7.56 -13.58 5.64
C LYS A 241 7.54 -14.78 4.69
N LEU A 242 8.21 -15.87 5.04
CA LEU A 242 8.32 -17.08 4.24
C LEU A 242 7.22 -18.12 4.52
N ASN A 243 6.41 -17.91 5.57
CA ASN A 243 5.34 -18.81 6.02
C ASN A 243 4.01 -18.06 6.13
#